data_AF-A0A3N6ZPQ7-F1
#
_entry.id   AF-A0A3N6ZPQ7-F1
#
_cell.length_a   1.000
_cell.length_b   1.000
_cell.length_c   1.000
_cell.angle_alpha   90.00
_cell.angle_beta   90.00
_cell.angle_gamma   90.00
#
_symmetry.space_group_name_H-M   'P 1'
#
loop_
_entity.id
_entity.type
_entity.pdbx_description
1 polymer ?
#
loop_
_entity_poly.entity_id
_entity_poly.type
_entity_poly.pdbx_seq_one_letter_code
_entity_poly.pdbx_strand_id
1 'polypeptide(L)'
;MGRKSRRVKPKNARMPFVARTFEGLPHEGDWIALREFVPAAHAVVTLRDSDRQVRICSLLPGAGAGLVREDGEILVGLQVQHNYGDISRDIAHVIELALEAEPGRPIAMTDPGVGPRLQDLLAPDTSFDVTVEDSFFYWIDSDDTSDLSEPDTWETSADPATLAALEAANQNIAPTTKLENVESAYVTQMGERTYLRWILPHDESALLTALARLHVAGTDTIGDETKLIGMFRAHGLLVPVWELQGVKAAALDALMPGFVERLDEALADDSDLTAAIRSARQGLSTRQLTIR
;
A
#
# COMPACT_ATOMS: atom_id res chain seq x y z
N MET A 1 42.46 -38.12 -9.70
CA MET A 1 41.04 -38.29 -10.08
C MET A 1 40.17 -37.60 -9.04
N GLY A 2 39.62 -36.42 -9.37
CA GLY A 2 38.85 -35.60 -8.44
C GLY A 2 37.42 -36.13 -8.24
N ARG A 3 37.01 -36.27 -6.97
CA ARG A 3 35.61 -36.52 -6.62
C ARG A 3 34.82 -35.23 -6.86
N LYS A 4 34.02 -35.21 -7.92
CA LYS A 4 33.01 -34.16 -8.16
C LYS A 4 32.06 -34.14 -6.96
N SER A 5 32.05 -33.03 -6.21
CA SER A 5 31.02 -32.81 -5.20
C SER A 5 29.68 -32.72 -5.92
N ARG A 6 28.77 -33.63 -5.55
CA ARG A 6 27.43 -33.66 -6.08
C ARG A 6 26.68 -32.53 -5.37
N ARG A 7 26.60 -31.37 -6.01
CA ARG A 7 25.81 -30.21 -5.54
C ARG A 7 24.37 -30.70 -5.37
N VAL A 8 23.96 -30.92 -4.13
CA VAL A 8 22.59 -31.29 -3.79
C VAL A 8 21.73 -30.09 -4.14
N LYS A 9 20.86 -30.21 -5.16
CA LYS A 9 19.82 -29.21 -5.41
C LYS A 9 19.04 -29.05 -4.11
N PRO A 10 18.91 -27.83 -3.56
CA PRO A 10 18.09 -27.63 -2.38
C PRO A 10 16.67 -28.14 -2.71
N LYS A 11 16.11 -28.96 -1.82
CA LYS A 11 14.69 -29.33 -1.92
C LYS A 11 13.91 -28.03 -1.89
N ASN A 12 13.00 -27.81 -2.85
CA ASN A 12 12.10 -26.66 -2.86
C ASN A 12 11.43 -26.54 -1.49
N ALA A 13 11.94 -25.63 -0.66
CA ALA A 13 11.37 -25.38 0.65
C ALA A 13 10.03 -24.70 0.40
N ARG A 14 8.96 -25.21 1.02
CA ARG A 14 7.64 -24.60 0.90
C ARG A 14 7.69 -23.21 1.52
N MET A 15 7.22 -22.20 0.79
CA MET A 15 7.12 -20.84 1.30
C MET A 15 6.35 -20.83 2.64
N PRO A 16 6.91 -20.28 3.72
CA PRO A 16 6.20 -20.13 4.98
C PRO A 16 4.96 -19.26 4.80
N PHE A 17 3.85 -19.60 5.45
CA PHE A 17 2.68 -18.73 5.50
C PHE A 17 2.98 -17.54 6.41
N VAL A 18 2.69 -16.33 5.92
CA VAL A 18 2.83 -15.09 6.67
C VAL A 18 1.49 -14.36 6.61
N ALA A 19 0.81 -14.24 7.75
CA ALA A 19 -0.48 -13.55 7.82
C ALA A 19 -0.33 -12.03 7.65
N ARG A 20 0.70 -11.45 8.28
CA ARG A 20 0.94 -10.01 8.33
C ARG A 20 2.21 -9.64 7.56
N THR A 21 2.03 -9.38 6.26
CA THR A 21 3.13 -9.25 5.27
C THR A 21 4.09 -8.10 5.58
N PHE A 22 3.58 -6.98 6.11
CA PHE A 22 4.36 -5.77 6.31
C PHE A 22 4.65 -5.49 7.79
N GLU A 23 4.35 -6.44 8.67
CA GLU A 23 4.59 -6.31 10.11
C GLU A 23 6.06 -5.92 10.40
N GLY A 24 6.23 -4.90 11.24
CA GLY A 24 7.54 -4.39 11.65
C GLY A 24 8.17 -3.39 10.69
N LEU A 25 7.54 -3.08 9.54
CA LEU A 25 7.95 -1.96 8.69
C LEU A 25 7.39 -0.63 9.23
N PRO A 26 8.10 0.49 8.99
CA PRO A 26 7.56 1.82 9.28
C PRO A 26 6.31 2.06 8.44
N HIS A 27 5.29 2.68 9.06
CA HIS A 27 4.00 2.99 8.44
C HIS A 27 3.38 1.78 7.69
N GLU A 28 3.31 0.62 8.36
CA GLU A 28 2.80 -0.64 7.77
C GLU A 28 1.51 -0.48 6.95
N GLY A 29 0.55 0.32 7.44
CA GLY A 29 -0.72 0.51 6.75
C GLY A 29 -0.58 1.21 5.40
N ASP A 30 0.46 2.02 5.20
CA ASP A 30 0.72 2.71 3.94
C ASP A 30 1.26 1.73 2.88
N TRP A 31 2.11 0.78 3.27
CA TRP A 31 2.52 -0.32 2.38
C TRP A 31 1.32 -1.10 1.87
N ILE A 32 0.37 -1.38 2.76
CA ILE A 32 -0.89 -2.05 2.44
C ILE A 32 -1.74 -1.18 1.50
N ALA A 33 -1.84 0.12 1.78
CA ALA A 33 -2.62 1.04 0.96
C ALA A 33 -2.08 1.11 -0.48
N LEU A 34 -0.76 1.32 -0.64
CA LEU A 34 -0.11 1.39 -1.95
C LEU A 34 -0.20 0.04 -2.70
N ARG A 35 -0.13 -1.08 -1.98
CA ARG A 35 -0.25 -2.42 -2.55
C ARG A 35 -1.67 -2.73 -3.03
N GLU A 36 -2.69 -2.31 -2.28
CA GLU A 36 -4.04 -2.85 -2.48
C GLU A 36 -4.99 -1.87 -3.19
N PHE A 37 -4.84 -0.55 -3.00
CA PHE A 37 -5.90 0.35 -3.47
C PHE A 37 -5.56 1.83 -3.73
N VAL A 38 -4.37 2.32 -3.38
CA VAL A 38 -3.92 3.67 -3.73
C VAL A 38 -3.29 3.59 -5.12
N PRO A 39 -3.86 4.23 -6.16
CA PRO A 39 -3.49 3.97 -7.54
C PRO A 39 -2.13 4.60 -7.93
N ALA A 40 -1.87 5.83 -7.48
CA ALA A 40 -0.69 6.60 -7.84
C ALA A 40 -0.10 7.23 -6.58
N ALA A 41 0.91 6.58 -6.04
CA ALA A 41 1.67 7.08 -4.92
C ALA A 41 3.05 6.44 -4.91
N HIS A 42 3.99 7.09 -4.24
CA HIS A 42 5.31 6.56 -4.02
C HIS A 42 5.87 6.99 -2.66
N ALA A 43 6.88 6.25 -2.20
CA ALA A 43 7.69 6.59 -1.03
C ALA A 43 9.12 6.12 -1.27
N VAL A 44 10.09 6.85 -0.74
CA VAL A 44 11.51 6.49 -0.86
C VAL A 44 11.95 5.76 0.40
N VAL A 45 12.66 4.65 0.23
CA VAL A 45 13.25 3.88 1.33
C VAL A 45 14.76 3.75 1.16
N THR A 46 15.45 3.59 2.29
CA THR A 46 16.90 3.35 2.35
C THR A 46 17.19 1.89 2.69
N LEU A 47 18.27 1.37 2.11
CA LEU A 47 18.74 0.01 2.33
C LEU A 47 19.86 -0.03 3.38
N ARG A 48 20.02 -1.16 4.08
CA ARG A 48 21.08 -1.33 5.08
C ARG A 48 22.47 -1.34 4.46
N ASP A 49 22.63 -2.09 3.37
CA ASP A 49 23.93 -2.45 2.81
C ASP A 49 24.16 -1.83 1.41
N SER A 50 23.45 -0.74 1.10
CA SER A 50 23.54 -0.03 -0.18
C SER A 50 23.20 1.45 -0.01
N ASP A 51 23.90 2.31 -0.73
CA ASP A 51 23.65 3.76 -0.82
C ASP A 51 22.64 4.12 -1.92
N ARG A 52 22.29 3.18 -2.80
CA ARG A 52 21.23 3.36 -3.81
C ARG A 52 19.87 3.55 -3.14
N GLN A 53 19.16 4.61 -3.52
CA GLN A 53 17.79 4.86 -3.10
C GLN A 53 16.82 3.94 -3.86
N VAL A 54 15.80 3.48 -3.14
CA VAL A 54 14.71 2.69 -3.73
C VAL A 54 13.43 3.48 -3.58
N ARG A 55 12.79 3.80 -4.71
CA ARG A 55 11.45 4.35 -4.76
C ARG A 55 10.43 3.22 -4.87
N ILE A 56 9.62 3.08 -3.85
CA ILE A 56 8.50 2.16 -3.82
C ILE A 56 7.29 2.87 -4.43
N CYS A 57 6.73 2.30 -5.49
CA CYS A 57 5.62 2.86 -6.23
C CYS A 57 4.39 1.97 -6.09
N SER A 58 3.19 2.57 -5.99
CA SER A 58 1.93 1.83 -6.10
C SER A 58 1.91 0.97 -7.36
N LEU A 59 2.21 1.57 -8.51
CA LEU A 59 2.14 0.92 -9.80
C LEU A 59 3.29 1.38 -10.69
N LEU A 60 3.84 0.46 -11.48
CA LEU A 60 4.77 0.74 -12.57
C LEU A 60 4.12 0.42 -13.92
N PRO A 61 4.66 0.93 -15.05
CA PRO A 61 4.12 0.62 -16.36
C PRO A 61 3.88 -0.88 -16.56
N GLY A 62 2.68 -1.25 -16.99
CA GLY A 62 2.29 -2.64 -17.22
C GLY A 62 2.25 -3.52 -15.96
N ALA A 63 2.15 -2.93 -14.76
CA ALA A 63 2.24 -3.64 -13.48
C ALA A 63 3.58 -4.40 -13.32
N GLY A 64 4.66 -3.80 -13.83
CA GLY A 64 6.01 -4.31 -13.73
C GLY A 64 6.52 -4.40 -12.29
N ALA A 65 7.41 -5.37 -12.03
CA ALA A 65 7.95 -5.61 -10.70
C ALA A 65 8.93 -4.51 -10.25
N GLY A 66 9.82 -4.09 -11.16
CA GLY A 66 10.76 -3.01 -10.88
C GLY A 66 11.42 -2.48 -12.16
N LEU A 67 12.15 -1.38 -12.02
CA LEU A 67 12.89 -0.70 -13.08
C LEU A 67 14.15 -0.09 -12.46
N VAL A 68 15.31 -0.26 -13.10
CA VAL A 68 16.48 0.56 -12.81
C VAL A 68 16.54 1.66 -13.85
N ARG A 69 16.50 2.92 -13.43
CA ARG A 69 16.65 4.08 -14.31
C ARG A 69 18.08 4.25 -14.79
N GLU A 70 18.26 5.13 -15.77
CA GLU A 70 19.59 5.45 -16.33
C GLU A 70 20.50 6.13 -15.29
N ASP A 71 19.92 6.94 -14.41
CA ASP A 71 20.61 7.57 -13.27
C ASP A 71 20.96 6.60 -12.13
N GLY A 72 20.46 5.36 -12.19
CA GLY A 72 20.68 4.31 -11.19
C GLY A 72 19.63 4.26 -10.07
N GLU A 73 18.61 5.12 -10.05
CA GLU A 73 17.47 5.01 -9.12
C GLU A 73 16.74 3.68 -9.37
N ILE A 74 16.36 2.99 -8.28
CA ILE A 74 15.58 1.76 -8.36
C ILE A 74 14.12 2.10 -8.08
N LEU A 75 13.23 1.77 -9.01
CA LEU A 75 11.79 1.81 -8.83
C LEU A 75 11.27 0.39 -8.60
N VAL A 76 10.40 0.21 -7.62
CA VAL A 76 9.77 -1.09 -7.31
C VAL A 76 8.25 -0.92 -7.25
N GLY A 77 7.53 -1.73 -8.01
CA GLY A 77 6.08 -1.71 -8.08
C GLY A 77 5.45 -2.61 -7.01
N LEU A 78 4.41 -2.13 -6.33
CA LEU A 78 3.66 -2.92 -5.35
C LEU A 78 2.48 -3.65 -6.00
N GLN A 79 1.74 -3.00 -6.90
CA GLN A 79 0.61 -3.59 -7.63
C GLN A 79 1.13 -4.38 -8.84
N VAL A 80 1.39 -5.66 -8.61
CA VAL A 80 2.03 -6.57 -9.56
C VAL A 80 1.20 -7.84 -9.73
N GLN A 81 1.38 -8.54 -10.85
CA GLN A 81 0.61 -9.76 -11.16
C GLN A 81 1.18 -11.03 -10.52
N HIS A 82 2.46 -11.02 -10.12
CA HIS A 82 3.10 -12.17 -9.50
C HIS A 82 2.75 -12.28 -8.01
N ASN A 83 2.78 -13.51 -7.50
CA ASN A 83 2.62 -13.80 -6.07
C ASN A 83 3.27 -15.15 -5.77
N TYR A 84 4.41 -15.14 -5.07
CA TYR A 84 5.10 -16.37 -4.66
C TYR A 84 4.81 -16.78 -3.21
N GLY A 85 3.81 -16.14 -2.58
CA GLY A 85 3.23 -16.52 -1.30
C GLY A 85 3.56 -15.58 -0.14
N ASP A 86 4.69 -14.88 -0.17
CA ASP A 86 5.06 -13.85 0.81
C ASP A 86 5.51 -12.60 0.07
N ILE A 87 4.60 -11.63 -0.07
CA ILE A 87 4.81 -10.41 -0.85
C ILE A 87 6.00 -9.59 -0.34
N SER A 88 6.34 -9.67 0.95
CA SER A 88 7.54 -9.00 1.48
C SER A 88 8.83 -9.62 0.91
N ARG A 89 8.84 -10.94 0.66
CA ARG A 89 9.96 -11.62 -0.03
C ARG A 89 9.98 -11.31 -1.51
N ASP A 90 8.81 -11.21 -2.13
CA ASP A 90 8.71 -10.84 -3.54
C ASP A 90 9.35 -9.45 -3.76
N ILE A 91 9.01 -8.48 -2.92
CA ILE A 91 9.58 -7.12 -2.97
C ILE A 91 11.08 -7.13 -2.67
N ALA A 92 11.50 -7.86 -1.64
CA ALA A 92 12.91 -8.03 -1.29
C ALA A 92 13.74 -8.54 -2.49
N HIS A 93 13.25 -9.59 -3.14
CA HIS A 93 13.92 -10.20 -4.29
C HIS A 93 13.97 -9.27 -5.51
N VAL A 94 12.94 -8.46 -5.73
CA VAL A 94 12.97 -7.43 -6.78
C VAL A 94 14.08 -6.42 -6.50
N ILE A 95 14.25 -5.98 -5.25
CA ILE A 95 15.32 -5.05 -4.87
C ILE A 95 16.69 -5.71 -5.09
N GLU A 96 16.89 -6.95 -4.67
CA GLU A 96 18.14 -7.69 -4.88
C GLU A 96 18.48 -7.81 -6.38
N LEU A 97 17.50 -8.20 -7.21
CA LEU A 97 17.66 -8.24 -8.67
C LEU A 97 18.02 -6.86 -9.25
N ALA A 98 17.43 -5.78 -8.73
CA ALA A 98 17.71 -4.42 -9.19
C ALA A 98 19.09 -3.91 -8.78
N LEU A 99 19.63 -4.37 -7.65
CA LEU A 99 20.98 -4.05 -7.22
C LEU A 99 22.04 -4.65 -8.16
N GLU A 100 21.75 -5.79 -8.78
CA GLU A 100 22.64 -6.48 -9.74
C GLU A 100 22.41 -6.08 -11.21
N ALA A 101 21.30 -5.41 -11.51
CA ALA A 101 20.92 -5.04 -12.87
C ALA A 101 21.66 -3.81 -13.40
N GLU A 102 21.88 -3.79 -14.72
CA GLU A 102 22.36 -2.60 -15.43
C GLU A 102 21.27 -1.50 -15.46
N PRO A 103 21.65 -0.21 -15.41
CA PRO A 103 20.76 0.92 -15.66
C PRO A 103 19.93 0.81 -16.95
N GLY A 104 18.75 1.45 -16.96
CA GLY A 104 17.85 1.49 -18.11
C GLY A 104 17.08 0.19 -18.37
N ARG A 105 16.97 -0.71 -17.38
CA ARG A 105 16.38 -2.05 -17.56
C ARG A 105 15.21 -2.33 -16.61
N PRO A 106 14.08 -2.87 -17.12
CA PRO A 106 13.04 -3.41 -16.27
C PRO A 106 13.51 -4.69 -15.58
N ILE A 107 13.02 -4.93 -14.36
CA ILE A 107 13.33 -6.12 -13.58
C ILE A 107 12.41 -7.26 -13.97
N ALA A 108 13.01 -8.32 -14.51
CA ALA A 108 12.32 -9.57 -14.80
C ALA A 108 12.20 -10.40 -13.51
N MET A 109 11.03 -10.36 -12.88
CA MET A 109 10.76 -11.11 -11.65
C MET A 109 10.97 -12.61 -11.86
N THR A 110 11.62 -13.26 -10.90
CA THR A 110 11.81 -14.71 -10.82
C THR A 110 11.32 -15.25 -9.48
N ASP A 111 11.25 -16.57 -9.32
CA ASP A 111 10.88 -17.18 -8.04
C ASP A 111 11.91 -16.82 -6.96
N PRO A 112 11.52 -16.07 -5.89
CA PRO A 112 12.44 -15.65 -4.84
C PRO A 112 12.92 -16.82 -3.98
N GLY A 113 12.21 -17.96 -4.00
CA GLY A 113 12.43 -19.03 -3.04
C GLY A 113 12.34 -18.54 -1.59
N VAL A 114 12.98 -19.28 -0.67
CA VAL A 114 13.07 -18.85 0.73
C VAL A 114 14.34 -18.01 0.92
N GLY A 115 14.19 -16.69 1.03
CA GLY A 115 15.28 -15.70 1.18
C GLY A 115 15.10 -14.70 2.34
N PRO A 116 15.68 -13.50 2.27
CA PRO A 116 15.35 -12.41 3.19
C PRO A 116 13.93 -11.87 2.92
N ARG A 117 13.37 -11.17 3.90
CA ARG A 117 12.17 -10.34 3.75
C ARG A 117 12.56 -8.88 3.61
N LEU A 118 11.62 -8.04 3.18
CA LEU A 118 11.85 -6.61 3.05
C LEU A 118 12.36 -5.97 4.35
N GLN A 119 11.85 -6.42 5.50
CA GLN A 119 12.29 -6.02 6.84
C GLN A 119 13.80 -6.21 7.06
N ASP A 120 14.39 -7.24 6.45
CA ASP A 120 15.80 -7.56 6.58
C ASP A 120 16.69 -6.66 5.70
N LEU A 121 16.13 -6.04 4.65
CA LEU A 121 16.87 -5.20 3.69
C LEU A 121 16.82 -3.72 4.05
N LEU A 122 15.71 -3.24 4.59
CA LEU A 122 15.51 -1.82 4.87
C LEU A 122 16.32 -1.36 6.09
N ALA A 123 16.89 -0.16 6.00
CA ALA A 123 17.59 0.47 7.12
C ALA A 123 16.65 0.66 8.32
N PRO A 124 17.12 0.48 9.58
CA PRO A 124 16.27 0.65 10.77
C PRO A 124 15.61 2.02 10.91
N ASP A 125 16.25 3.05 10.36
CA ASP A 125 15.87 4.45 10.40
C ASP A 125 15.25 4.94 9.08
N THR A 126 14.96 4.03 8.13
CA THR A 126 14.21 4.42 6.93
C THR A 126 12.84 4.95 7.33
N SER A 127 12.40 6.02 6.66
CA SER A 127 10.99 6.42 6.69
C SER A 127 10.21 5.70 5.59
N PHE A 128 8.90 5.93 5.58
CA PHE A 128 8.02 5.54 4.48
C PHE A 128 6.99 6.66 4.28
N ASP A 129 7.49 7.84 3.93
CA ASP A 129 6.68 9.04 3.73
C ASP A 129 6.01 9.00 2.36
N VAL A 130 4.73 8.64 2.34
CA VAL A 130 3.95 8.52 1.10
C VAL A 130 3.62 9.89 0.50
N THR A 131 3.97 10.05 -0.77
CA THR A 131 3.46 11.10 -1.66
C THR A 131 2.40 10.51 -2.57
N VAL A 132 1.17 11.04 -2.52
CA VAL A 132 0.09 10.70 -3.45
C VAL A 132 0.16 11.64 -4.64
N GLU A 133 0.03 11.09 -5.84
CA GLU A 133 0.18 11.81 -7.11
C GLU A 133 -1.15 11.82 -7.86
N ASP A 134 -1.43 12.92 -8.56
CA ASP A 134 -2.60 13.04 -9.45
C ASP A 134 -2.37 12.38 -10.82
N SER A 135 -1.19 11.81 -11.04
CA SER A 135 -0.80 11.17 -12.29
C SER A 135 0.36 10.19 -12.09
N PHE A 136 0.66 9.42 -13.13
CA PHE A 136 1.81 8.52 -13.18
C PHE A 136 3.12 9.19 -13.67
N PHE A 137 3.22 10.53 -13.66
CA PHE A 137 4.42 11.22 -14.17
C PHE A 137 5.71 10.85 -13.43
N TYR A 138 5.59 10.36 -12.19
CA TYR A 138 6.72 9.77 -11.45
C TYR A 138 7.33 8.53 -12.12
N TRP A 139 6.77 8.02 -13.22
CA TRP A 139 7.41 6.99 -14.05
C TRP A 139 8.57 7.53 -14.90
N ILE A 140 8.52 8.82 -15.25
CA ILE A 140 9.53 9.47 -16.11
C ILE A 140 10.72 9.92 -15.24
N ASP A 141 11.92 9.79 -15.79
CA ASP A 141 13.16 10.19 -15.11
C ASP A 141 13.22 11.72 -14.94
N SER A 142 13.73 12.20 -13.81
CA SER A 142 13.76 13.63 -13.50
C SER A 142 14.68 14.43 -14.42
N ASP A 143 15.69 13.81 -15.03
CA ASP A 143 16.55 14.49 -16.01
C ASP A 143 15.82 14.72 -17.35
N ASP A 144 14.78 13.94 -17.64
CA ASP A 144 13.82 14.17 -18.74
C ASP A 144 12.77 15.25 -18.39
N THR A 145 12.81 15.77 -17.15
CA THR A 145 11.87 16.75 -16.60
C THR A 145 12.47 18.14 -16.31
N SER A 146 13.73 18.38 -16.65
CA SER A 146 14.38 19.68 -16.38
C SER A 146 13.79 20.88 -17.14
N ASP A 147 12.82 20.64 -18.04
CA ASP A 147 12.10 21.66 -18.81
C ASP A 147 10.59 21.75 -18.43
N LEU A 148 10.21 21.30 -17.22
CA LEU A 148 8.82 21.17 -16.76
C LEU A 148 8.16 22.44 -16.17
N SER A 149 8.67 23.64 -16.44
CA SER A 149 7.95 24.86 -16.03
C SER A 149 6.72 25.18 -16.89
N GLU A 150 6.53 24.49 -18.01
CA GLU A 150 5.44 24.72 -18.98
C GLU A 150 4.69 23.39 -19.27
N PRO A 151 3.34 23.35 -19.22
CA PRO A 151 2.55 22.14 -19.48
C PRO A 151 2.67 21.55 -20.91
N ASP A 152 3.34 22.24 -21.83
CA ASP A 152 3.42 21.89 -23.27
C ASP A 152 4.80 21.33 -23.69
N THR A 153 5.78 21.16 -22.78
CA THR A 153 7.16 20.74 -23.12
C THR A 153 7.45 19.24 -22.93
N TRP A 154 6.56 18.50 -22.25
CA TRP A 154 6.75 17.07 -21.92
C TRP A 154 6.65 16.11 -23.13
N GLU A 155 6.11 16.57 -24.26
CA GLU A 155 6.00 15.81 -25.51
C GLU A 155 7.37 15.42 -26.11
N THR A 156 8.47 15.98 -25.59
CA THR A 156 9.78 15.99 -26.27
C THR A 156 10.83 15.03 -25.67
N SER A 157 10.61 14.46 -24.49
CA SER A 157 11.67 13.77 -23.72
C SER A 157 11.47 12.25 -23.56
N ALA A 158 10.25 11.77 -23.33
CA ALA A 158 9.96 10.34 -23.25
C ALA A 158 9.61 9.69 -24.61
N ASP A 159 9.96 8.41 -24.80
CA ASP A 159 9.58 7.65 -26.00
C ASP A 159 8.03 7.61 -26.17
N PRO A 160 7.50 7.75 -27.40
CA PRO A 160 6.05 7.79 -27.64
C PRO A 160 5.26 6.61 -27.07
N ALA A 161 5.86 5.41 -26.97
CA ALA A 161 5.19 4.26 -26.37
C ALA A 161 5.01 4.44 -24.85
N THR A 162 5.97 5.06 -24.17
CA THR A 162 5.90 5.40 -22.75
C THR A 162 4.82 6.45 -22.49
N LEU A 163 4.77 7.50 -23.32
CA LEU A 163 3.73 8.55 -23.21
C LEU A 163 2.33 7.97 -23.44
N ALA A 164 2.13 7.13 -24.45
CA ALA A 164 0.84 6.48 -24.69
C ALA A 164 0.42 5.56 -23.53
N ALA A 165 1.37 4.82 -22.93
CA ALA A 165 1.09 3.99 -21.75
C ALA A 165 0.72 4.83 -20.52
N LEU A 166 1.39 5.98 -20.34
CA LEU A 166 1.11 6.94 -19.29
C LEU A 166 -0.30 7.53 -19.42
N GLU A 167 -0.66 8.03 -20.61
CA GLU A 167 -1.99 8.57 -20.88
C GLU A 167 -3.08 7.52 -20.61
N ALA A 168 -2.89 6.29 -21.07
CA ALA A 168 -3.83 5.20 -20.83
C ALA A 168 -3.96 4.85 -19.33
N ALA A 169 -2.86 4.91 -18.56
CA ALA A 169 -2.89 4.69 -17.12
C ALA A 169 -3.62 5.83 -16.39
N ASN A 170 -3.33 7.09 -16.76
CA ASN A 170 -3.94 8.28 -16.17
C ASN A 170 -5.45 8.35 -16.42
N GLN A 171 -5.97 7.80 -17.53
CA GLN A 171 -7.42 7.73 -17.77
C GLN A 171 -8.18 6.92 -16.71
N ASN A 172 -7.49 6.03 -15.98
CA ASN A 172 -8.08 5.13 -14.99
C ASN A 172 -7.66 5.49 -13.55
N ILE A 173 -6.95 6.60 -13.35
CA ILE A 173 -6.54 7.02 -12.01
C ILE A 173 -7.76 7.46 -11.20
N ALA A 174 -7.91 6.89 -10.01
CA ALA A 174 -8.94 7.29 -9.07
C ALA A 174 -8.38 8.41 -8.17
N PRO A 175 -8.93 9.65 -8.21
CA PRO A 175 -8.45 10.75 -7.37
C PRO A 175 -8.40 10.31 -5.90
N THR A 176 -7.23 10.46 -5.28
CA THR A 176 -6.95 9.95 -3.93
C THR A 176 -6.26 11.01 -3.10
N THR A 177 -6.63 11.12 -1.82
CA THR A 177 -6.00 12.01 -0.85
C THR A 177 -5.67 11.22 0.40
N LYS A 178 -4.41 11.28 0.86
CA LYS A 178 -3.99 10.79 2.17
C LYS A 178 -4.39 11.83 3.23
N LEU A 179 -4.97 11.39 4.34
CA LEU A 179 -5.25 12.26 5.48
C LEU A 179 -4.00 12.46 6.33
N GLU A 180 -3.85 13.62 6.96
CA GLU A 180 -2.64 14.01 7.69
C GLU A 180 -2.76 13.80 9.20
N ASN A 181 -3.96 13.88 9.78
CA ASN A 181 -4.15 13.79 11.23
C ASN A 181 -4.17 12.34 11.76
N VAL A 182 -4.16 11.35 10.87
CA VAL A 182 -4.14 9.92 11.19
C VAL A 182 -3.27 9.15 10.23
N GLU A 183 -2.71 8.04 10.68
CA GLU A 183 -1.93 7.16 9.82
C GLU A 183 -2.82 6.32 8.90
N SER A 184 -2.35 6.10 7.67
CA SER A 184 -2.89 5.13 6.72
C SER A 184 -4.38 5.25 6.38
N ALA A 185 -4.88 6.48 6.32
CA ALA A 185 -6.24 6.80 5.95
C ALA A 185 -6.27 7.53 4.60
N TYR A 186 -7.03 6.97 3.64
CA TYR A 186 -7.06 7.47 2.27
C TYR A 186 -8.50 7.66 1.79
N VAL A 187 -8.78 8.86 1.29
CA VAL A 187 -10.04 9.21 0.64
C VAL A 187 -9.87 9.02 -0.86
N THR A 188 -10.69 8.17 -1.48
CA THR A 188 -10.65 7.94 -2.92
C THR A 188 -12.02 8.17 -3.54
N GLN A 189 -12.04 8.90 -4.65
CA GLN A 189 -13.23 9.05 -5.48
C GLN A 189 -13.30 7.93 -6.53
N MET A 190 -14.39 7.16 -6.51
CA MET A 190 -14.67 6.10 -7.47
C MET A 190 -16.00 6.41 -8.17
N GLY A 191 -15.90 6.99 -9.37
CA GLY A 191 -17.06 7.50 -10.09
C GLY A 191 -17.71 8.68 -9.34
N GLU A 192 -19.00 8.55 -9.03
CA GLU A 192 -19.77 9.57 -8.30
C GLU A 192 -19.67 9.44 -6.78
N ARG A 193 -19.01 8.39 -6.26
CA ARG A 193 -18.93 8.11 -4.83
C ARG A 193 -17.53 8.30 -4.31
N THR A 194 -17.43 8.68 -3.04
CA THR A 194 -16.17 8.88 -2.36
C THR A 194 -16.11 7.99 -1.13
N TYR A 195 -14.98 7.34 -0.92
CA TYR A 195 -14.78 6.41 0.18
C TYR A 195 -13.53 6.75 0.98
N LEU A 196 -13.65 6.73 2.30
CA LEU A 196 -12.50 6.62 3.18
C LEU A 196 -12.18 5.13 3.37
N ARG A 197 -10.93 4.75 3.08
CA ARG A 197 -10.36 3.43 3.40
C ARG A 197 -9.25 3.65 4.40
N TRP A 198 -9.39 3.08 5.59
CA TRP A 198 -8.46 3.32 6.69
C TRP A 198 -7.90 2.01 7.23
N ILE A 199 -6.59 1.80 7.09
CA ILE A 199 -5.93 0.64 7.64
C ILE A 199 -5.69 0.88 9.13
N LEU A 200 -6.21 0.01 9.98
CA LEU A 200 -6.09 0.13 11.42
C LEU A 200 -5.17 -0.96 11.98
N PRO A 201 -4.04 -0.61 12.63
CA PRO A 201 -3.04 -1.56 13.11
C PRO A 201 -3.41 -2.21 14.45
N HIS A 202 -4.66 -2.67 14.58
CA HIS A 202 -5.18 -3.31 15.79
C HIS A 202 -5.47 -4.80 15.54
N ASP A 203 -5.50 -5.58 16.63
CA ASP A 203 -6.03 -6.95 16.57
C ASP A 203 -7.44 -6.97 15.98
N GLU A 204 -7.69 -7.91 15.07
CA GLU A 204 -8.95 -8.00 14.34
C GLU A 204 -10.15 -8.14 15.29
N SER A 205 -10.05 -9.01 16.29
CA SER A 205 -11.14 -9.28 17.22
C SER A 205 -11.43 -8.07 18.11
N ALA A 206 -10.38 -7.39 18.59
CA ALA A 206 -10.50 -6.17 19.36
C ALA A 206 -11.16 -5.06 18.53
N LEU A 207 -10.67 -4.80 17.31
CA LEU A 207 -11.21 -3.75 16.45
C LEU A 207 -12.67 -4.00 16.04
N LEU A 208 -13.02 -5.23 15.68
CA LEU A 208 -14.40 -5.60 15.39
C LEU A 208 -15.33 -5.38 16.60
N THR A 209 -14.81 -5.56 17.81
CA THR A 209 -15.57 -5.33 19.04
C THR A 209 -15.76 -3.84 19.27
N ALA A 210 -14.70 -3.04 19.16
CA ALA A 210 -14.75 -1.59 19.32
C ALA A 210 -15.72 -0.94 18.31
N LEU A 211 -15.61 -1.28 17.03
CA LEU A 211 -16.53 -0.80 15.99
C LEU A 211 -17.98 -1.23 16.24
N ALA A 212 -18.20 -2.44 16.77
CA ALA A 212 -19.54 -2.89 17.16
C ALA A 212 -20.11 -2.10 18.35
N ARG A 213 -19.28 -1.71 19.33
CA ARG A 213 -19.69 -0.82 20.43
C ARG A 213 -20.11 0.55 19.89
N LEU A 214 -19.27 1.16 19.06
CA LEU A 214 -19.58 2.45 18.42
C LEU A 214 -20.86 2.38 17.59
N HIS A 215 -21.05 1.31 16.83
CA HIS A 215 -22.25 1.12 16.01
C HIS A 215 -23.52 1.02 16.86
N VAL A 216 -23.48 0.24 17.96
CA VAL A 216 -24.63 0.13 18.88
C VAL A 216 -24.92 1.46 19.59
N ALA A 217 -23.88 2.26 19.86
CA ALA A 217 -24.01 3.61 20.42
C ALA A 217 -24.45 4.67 19.40
N GLY A 218 -24.43 4.36 18.09
CA GLY A 218 -24.72 5.32 17.01
C GLY A 218 -23.59 6.32 16.78
N THR A 219 -22.36 5.99 17.17
CA THR A 219 -21.17 6.86 17.11
C THR A 219 -20.08 6.32 16.19
N ASP A 220 -20.39 5.35 15.33
CA ASP A 220 -19.50 4.80 14.29
C ASP A 220 -19.35 5.72 13.06
N THR A 221 -19.95 6.90 13.10
CA THR A 221 -19.78 7.97 12.12
C THR A 221 -18.63 8.90 12.50
N ILE A 222 -17.83 9.30 11.50
CA ILE A 222 -16.74 10.28 11.67
C ILE A 222 -17.30 11.72 11.66
N GLY A 223 -18.31 11.97 10.82
CA GLY A 223 -19.10 13.21 10.76
C GLY A 223 -20.47 12.96 10.13
N ASP A 224 -21.39 13.91 10.21
CA ASP A 224 -22.82 13.73 9.87
C ASP A 224 -23.07 13.14 8.46
N GLU A 225 -22.16 13.37 7.51
CA GLU A 225 -22.23 12.91 6.12
C GLU A 225 -21.33 11.69 5.84
N THR A 226 -20.99 10.90 6.87
CA THR A 226 -20.18 9.69 6.74
C THR A 226 -20.95 8.45 7.18
N LYS A 227 -20.71 7.32 6.51
CA LYS A 227 -21.38 6.06 6.83
C LYS A 227 -20.43 4.89 6.72
N LEU A 228 -20.24 4.15 7.81
CA LEU A 228 -19.52 2.87 7.78
C LEU A 228 -20.32 1.85 6.96
N ILE A 229 -19.78 1.44 5.81
CA ILE A 229 -20.48 0.55 4.87
C ILE A 229 -19.97 -0.90 4.93
N GLY A 230 -18.78 -1.11 5.49
CA GLY A 230 -18.18 -2.43 5.60
C GLY A 230 -16.70 -2.35 5.88
N MET A 231 -16.02 -3.46 5.67
CA MET A 231 -14.57 -3.56 5.81
C MET A 231 -14.04 -4.71 4.98
N PHE A 232 -12.74 -4.73 4.74
CA PHE A 232 -12.04 -5.89 4.17
C PHE A 232 -10.77 -6.18 4.95
N ARG A 233 -10.17 -7.34 4.67
CA ARG A 233 -8.88 -7.75 5.25
C ARG A 233 -7.81 -7.58 4.19
N ALA A 234 -6.68 -7.00 4.58
CA ALA A 234 -5.51 -6.86 3.72
C ALA A 234 -4.26 -7.08 4.58
N HIS A 235 -3.41 -8.02 4.16
CA HIS A 235 -2.13 -8.32 4.81
C HIS A 235 -2.20 -8.43 6.34
N GLY A 236 -3.22 -9.11 6.86
CA GLY A 236 -3.38 -9.36 8.30
C GLY A 236 -4.01 -8.22 9.09
N LEU A 237 -4.36 -7.10 8.46
CA LEU A 237 -5.07 -5.98 9.08
C LEU A 237 -6.47 -5.79 8.49
N LEU A 238 -7.32 -5.11 9.25
CA LEU A 238 -8.63 -4.67 8.80
C LEU A 238 -8.56 -3.28 8.19
N VAL A 239 -9.37 -3.11 7.14
CA VAL A 239 -9.58 -1.84 6.46
C VAL A 239 -11.07 -1.51 6.47
N PRO A 240 -11.56 -0.83 7.52
CA PRO A 240 -12.91 -0.30 7.51
C PRO A 240 -13.09 0.78 6.44
N VAL A 241 -14.31 0.84 5.91
CA VAL A 241 -14.65 1.70 4.78
C VAL A 241 -15.86 2.55 5.08
N TRP A 242 -15.70 3.87 5.01
CA TRP A 242 -16.81 4.82 5.10
C TRP A 242 -17.14 5.37 3.71
N GLU A 243 -18.41 5.40 3.37
CA GLU A 243 -18.93 6.19 2.25
C GLU A 243 -19.10 7.65 2.72
N LEU A 244 -18.59 8.60 1.93
CA LEU A 244 -18.67 10.02 2.20
C LEU A 244 -19.71 10.67 1.28
N GLN A 245 -20.64 11.40 1.87
CA GLN A 245 -21.76 12.04 1.17
C GLN A 245 -21.49 13.54 1.00
N GLY A 246 -20.52 13.90 0.16
CA GLY A 246 -20.18 15.29 -0.13
C GLY A 246 -19.12 15.93 0.77
N VAL A 247 -18.68 15.23 1.82
CA VAL A 247 -17.55 15.67 2.67
C VAL A 247 -16.25 15.66 1.88
N LYS A 248 -15.53 16.79 1.91
CA LYS A 248 -14.18 16.90 1.33
C LYS A 248 -13.13 16.29 2.26
N ALA A 249 -12.05 15.76 1.69
CA ALA A 249 -10.96 15.13 2.45
C ALA A 249 -10.44 16.00 3.60
N ALA A 250 -10.14 17.28 3.36
CA ALA A 250 -9.65 18.19 4.40
C ALA A 250 -10.64 18.41 5.56
N ALA A 251 -11.95 18.43 5.27
CA ALA A 251 -12.97 18.56 6.30
C ALA A 251 -13.12 17.26 7.10
N LEU A 252 -13.01 16.11 6.43
CA LEU A 252 -12.97 14.80 7.09
C LEU A 252 -11.73 14.68 8.00
N ASP A 253 -10.57 15.09 7.51
CA ASP A 253 -9.29 15.02 8.22
C ASP A 253 -9.35 15.75 9.57
N ALA A 254 -9.96 16.94 9.60
CA ALA A 254 -10.14 17.71 10.83
C ALA A 254 -11.04 17.01 11.87
N LEU A 255 -11.88 16.07 11.45
CA LEU A 255 -12.77 15.30 12.34
C LEU A 255 -12.13 14.00 12.84
N MET A 256 -11.08 13.51 12.17
CA MET A 256 -10.45 12.23 12.48
C MET A 256 -9.99 12.10 13.94
N PRO A 257 -9.33 13.12 14.56
CA PRO A 257 -8.90 13.00 15.96
C PRO A 257 -10.03 12.67 16.94
N GLY A 258 -11.23 13.26 16.74
CA GLY A 258 -12.39 12.99 17.59
C GLY A 258 -12.97 11.59 17.38
N PHE A 259 -12.81 11.01 16.19
CA PHE A 259 -13.15 9.59 15.99
C PHE A 259 -12.12 8.66 16.61
N VAL A 260 -10.81 8.98 16.49
CA VAL A 260 -9.72 8.23 17.14
C VAL A 260 -9.95 8.12 18.64
N GLU A 261 -10.24 9.25 19.32
CA GLU A 261 -10.50 9.25 20.77
C GLU A 261 -11.62 8.28 21.15
N ARG A 262 -12.75 8.30 20.44
CA ARG A 262 -13.88 7.38 20.67
C ARG A 262 -13.53 5.94 20.36
N LEU A 263 -12.71 5.69 19.33
CA LEU A 263 -12.26 4.35 18.98
C LEU A 263 -11.33 3.79 20.06
N ASP A 264 -10.41 4.59 20.57
CA ASP A 264 -9.50 4.22 21.65
C ASP A 264 -10.25 3.91 22.95
N GLU A 265 -11.25 4.73 23.30
CA GLU A 265 -12.15 4.44 24.41
C GLU A 265 -12.87 3.09 24.24
N ALA A 266 -13.39 2.82 23.03
CA ALA A 266 -14.09 1.57 22.73
C ALA A 266 -13.15 0.35 22.69
N LEU A 267 -11.88 0.53 22.32
CA LEU A 267 -10.84 -0.49 22.35
C LEU A 267 -10.40 -0.82 23.79
N ALA A 268 -10.38 0.19 24.66
CA ALA A 268 -10.03 0.03 26.08
C ALA A 268 -11.18 -0.56 26.93
N ASP A 269 -12.42 -0.57 26.43
CA ASP A 269 -13.60 -1.08 27.12
C ASP A 269 -13.61 -2.63 27.19
N ASP A 270 -13.25 -3.15 28.37
CA ASP A 270 -13.19 -4.57 28.73
C ASP A 270 -14.52 -5.15 29.26
N SER A 271 -15.60 -4.37 29.27
CA SER A 271 -16.91 -4.83 29.74
C SER A 271 -17.46 -5.99 28.91
N ASP A 272 -18.26 -6.84 29.56
CA ASP A 272 -18.91 -7.96 28.87
C ASP A 272 -19.76 -7.50 27.68
N LEU A 273 -19.64 -8.22 26.56
CA LEU A 273 -20.41 -7.91 25.36
C LEU A 273 -21.90 -8.14 25.62
N THR A 274 -22.71 -7.14 25.28
CA THR A 274 -24.17 -7.31 25.25
C THR A 274 -24.60 -8.14 24.03
N ALA A 275 -25.84 -8.62 24.02
CA ALA A 275 -26.39 -9.33 22.86
C ALA A 275 -26.39 -8.45 21.59
N ALA A 276 -26.66 -7.14 21.75
CA ALA A 276 -26.63 -6.18 20.65
C ALA A 276 -25.22 -6.04 20.06
N ILE A 277 -24.21 -5.89 20.92
CA ILE A 277 -22.80 -5.76 20.47
C ILE A 277 -22.34 -7.06 19.78
N ARG A 278 -22.68 -8.24 20.31
CA ARG A 278 -22.39 -9.52 19.65
C ARG A 278 -23.02 -9.61 18.25
N SER A 279 -24.27 -9.20 18.12
CA SER A 279 -24.98 -9.21 16.83
C SER A 279 -24.36 -8.21 15.84
N ALA A 280 -24.02 -7.00 16.29
CA ALA A 280 -23.38 -5.98 15.46
C ALA A 280 -21.99 -6.45 14.97
N ARG A 281 -21.20 -7.04 15.87
CA ARG A 281 -19.89 -7.63 15.54
C ARG A 281 -19.99 -8.73 14.47
N GLN A 282 -20.97 -9.63 14.59
CA GLN A 282 -21.23 -10.64 13.57
C GLN A 282 -21.62 -10.01 12.23
N GLY A 283 -22.50 -9.01 12.26
CA GLY A 283 -22.90 -8.26 11.06
C GLY A 283 -21.72 -7.61 10.34
N LEU A 284 -20.81 -6.96 11.08
CA LEU A 284 -19.58 -6.38 10.53
C LEU A 284 -18.67 -7.45 9.90
N SER A 285 -18.48 -8.60 10.58
CA SER A 285 -17.68 -9.70 10.03
C SER A 285 -18.25 -10.30 8.74
N THR A 286 -19.57 -10.26 8.55
CA THR A 286 -20.23 -10.76 7.32
C THR A 286 -20.23 -9.76 6.17
N ARG A 287 -20.11 -8.45 6.46
CA ARG A 287 -20.05 -7.37 5.46
C ARG A 287 -18.64 -7.17 4.94
N GLN A 288 -18.05 -8.24 4.43
CA GLN A 288 -16.73 -8.18 3.83
C GLN A 288 -16.83 -7.62 2.40
N LEU A 289 -16.17 -6.49 2.17
CA LEU A 289 -16.01 -5.94 0.82
C LEU A 289 -15.00 -6.81 0.06
N THR A 290 -15.27 -7.04 -1.23
CA THR A 290 -14.28 -7.64 -2.13
C THR A 290 -13.55 -6.51 -2.85
N ILE A 291 -12.23 -6.43 -2.69
CA ILE A 291 -11.40 -5.59 -3.54
C ILE A 291 -11.36 -6.27 -4.91
N ARG A 292 -11.66 -5.53 -5.98
CA ARG A 292 -11.53 -6.00 -7.36
C ARG A 292 -10.35 -5.32 -8.02
#